data_AF-A0A511YQP5-F1
#
_entry.id   AF-A0A511YQP5-F1
#
_cell.length_a   1.000
_cell.length_b   1.000
_cell.length_c   1.000
_cell.angle_alpha   90.00
_cell.angle_beta   90.00
_cell.angle_gamma   90.00
#
_symmetry.space_group_name_H-M   'P 1'
#
loop_
_entity.id
_entity.type
_entity.pdbx_description
1 polymer ?
#
loop_
_entity_poly.entity_id
_entity_poly.type
_entity_poly.pdbx_seq_one_letter_code
_entity_poly.pdbx_strand_id
1 'polypeptide(L)'
;MIKHFLLTLIFSFFISSCAKPSEHQEKVSNHIDHKSINKPQNSYNDDETLKVTTEGDDLIVVYKNKKEIYKNLIVNEMSVSTELIQNNDRGFSLLYDQNASSTKIKEKYDFTCSDTGILLMDKEIIKFGPDGLMMNRLYVDNFNLLNKTYEDLQSIGAELPDRFEQDSPSMSVYDSENILFAIQNFQNSPEDFFISYPDVKNGDLKISNVESANNQAFHLEKTGANQQSKILLEQIIRQFPDRIVAYLNLADVLWKIQDHDQAKIHYAKYLSLMKSQNKNLSKVPQRVYDRIE
;
A
#
# COMPACT_ATOMS: atom_id res chain seq x y z
N MET A 1 -57.04 -28.01 -6.03
CA MET A 1 -56.76 -28.42 -4.64
C MET A 1 -55.26 -28.26 -4.37
N ILE A 2 -54.81 -27.06 -4.02
CA ILE A 2 -53.40 -26.75 -3.69
C ILE A 2 -53.43 -25.82 -2.48
N LYS A 3 -52.76 -26.19 -1.38
CA LYS A 3 -52.72 -25.38 -0.15
C LYS A 3 -51.63 -24.33 -0.26
N HIS A 4 -51.93 -23.09 0.08
CA HIS A 4 -50.92 -22.09 0.43
C HIS A 4 -50.44 -22.33 1.87
N PHE A 5 -49.15 -22.13 2.11
CA PHE A 5 -48.56 -22.18 3.45
C PHE A 5 -48.13 -20.76 3.83
N LEU A 6 -48.83 -20.16 4.79
CA LEU A 6 -48.50 -18.85 5.34
C LEU A 6 -47.87 -19.06 6.71
N LEU A 7 -46.62 -18.65 6.91
CA LEU A 7 -45.93 -18.79 8.20
C LEU A 7 -45.72 -17.40 8.84
N THR A 8 -46.56 -17.06 9.80
CA THR A 8 -46.38 -15.89 10.66
C THR A 8 -45.75 -16.31 11.98
N LEU A 9 -44.55 -15.80 12.28
CA LEU A 9 -43.93 -15.97 13.60
C LEU A 9 -44.16 -14.70 14.44
N ILE A 10 -44.71 -14.88 15.63
CA ILE A 10 -44.92 -13.80 16.62
C ILE A 10 -43.82 -13.94 17.68
N PHE A 11 -43.15 -12.83 18.01
CA PHE A 11 -42.22 -12.74 19.14
C PHE A 11 -42.86 -11.91 20.26
N SER A 12 -42.85 -12.43 21.49
CA SER A 12 -43.39 -11.78 22.69
C SER A 12 -42.36 -11.76 23.83
N PHE A 13 -42.61 -10.89 24.81
CA PHE A 13 -41.63 -10.28 25.72
C PHE A 13 -41.11 -11.15 26.91
N PHE A 14 -39.99 -10.68 27.48
CA PHE A 14 -39.44 -10.74 28.85
C PHE A 14 -40.40 -11.20 30.01
N ILE A 15 -39.98 -11.67 31.20
CA ILE A 15 -39.08 -11.05 32.22
C ILE A 15 -38.48 -12.10 33.21
N SER A 16 -37.34 -11.74 33.82
CA SER A 16 -36.56 -12.25 34.96
C SER A 16 -37.15 -13.15 36.07
N SER A 17 -36.25 -13.88 36.76
CA SER A 17 -36.28 -14.11 38.22
C SER A 17 -34.86 -14.17 38.81
N CYS A 18 -34.70 -13.84 40.11
CA CYS A 18 -33.40 -13.72 40.82
C CYS A 18 -33.35 -14.58 42.09
N ALA A 19 -32.17 -15.13 42.44
CA ALA A 19 -31.62 -15.18 43.81
C ALA A 19 -30.19 -15.79 43.87
N LYS A 20 -29.43 -15.42 44.91
CA LYS A 20 -28.03 -15.80 45.30
C LYS A 20 -28.07 -16.58 46.65
N PRO A 21 -26.98 -16.89 47.41
CA PRO A 21 -25.51 -16.67 47.26
C PRO A 21 -24.68 -17.98 47.40
N SER A 22 -23.35 -18.07 47.30
CA SER A 22 -22.21 -17.18 47.63
C SER A 22 -20.98 -17.51 46.70
N GLU A 23 -19.69 -17.19 46.93
CA GLU A 23 -18.95 -16.56 48.05
C GLU A 23 -17.69 -15.74 47.61
N HIS A 24 -16.53 -15.95 48.24
CA HIS A 24 -15.29 -15.15 48.18
C HIS A 24 -14.21 -15.67 47.20
N GLN A 25 -13.58 -14.75 46.45
CA GLN A 25 -12.15 -14.39 46.66
C GLN A 25 -11.78 -13.06 45.94
N GLU A 26 -10.59 -12.52 46.22
CA GLU A 26 -10.34 -11.07 46.30
C GLU A 26 -9.95 -10.35 44.99
N LYS A 27 -10.19 -9.03 44.98
CA LYS A 27 -9.65 -8.08 44.00
C LYS A 27 -8.30 -7.53 44.48
N VAL A 28 -7.30 -7.53 43.60
CA VAL A 28 -6.18 -6.56 43.67
C VAL A 28 -6.35 -5.58 42.52
N SER A 29 -6.47 -4.30 42.85
CA SER A 29 -6.72 -3.21 41.91
C SER A 29 -5.47 -2.36 41.74
N ASN A 30 -4.73 -2.57 40.64
CA ASN A 30 -3.67 -1.63 40.24
C ASN A 30 -4.22 -0.65 39.20
N HIS A 31 -4.56 0.55 39.67
CA HIS A 31 -4.69 1.72 38.81
C HIS A 31 -3.30 2.04 38.23
N ILE A 32 -3.18 2.03 36.90
CA ILE A 32 -2.05 2.65 36.21
C ILE A 32 -2.59 3.91 35.54
N ASP A 33 -2.12 5.07 36.01
CA ASP A 33 -2.43 6.35 35.38
C ASP A 33 -1.84 6.38 33.97
N HIS A 34 -2.72 6.54 32.96
CA HIS A 34 -2.31 6.91 31.62
C HIS A 34 -1.85 8.37 31.61
N LYS A 35 -0.62 8.61 32.08
CA LYS A 35 0.10 9.85 31.80
C LYS A 35 0.25 9.97 30.27
N SER A 36 -0.37 11.00 29.71
CA SER A 36 -0.19 11.42 28.33
C SER A 36 1.29 11.71 28.05
N ILE A 37 2.00 10.71 27.50
CA ILE A 37 3.31 10.94 26.90
C ILE A 37 3.04 11.58 25.54
N ASN A 38 3.28 12.90 25.46
CA ASN A 38 3.27 13.61 24.19
C ASN A 38 4.30 12.95 23.27
N LYS A 39 3.85 12.40 22.14
CA LYS A 39 4.76 12.08 21.04
C LYS A 39 5.48 13.38 20.64
N PRO A 40 6.80 13.37 20.42
CA PRO A 40 7.46 14.53 19.81
C PRO A 40 6.82 14.76 18.43
N GLN A 41 6.47 16.01 18.13
CA GLN A 41 6.12 16.39 16.76
C GLN A 41 7.39 16.25 15.92
N ASN A 42 7.30 15.50 14.82
CA ASN A 42 8.39 15.43 13.85
C ASN A 42 8.66 16.83 13.29
N SER A 43 9.79 17.43 13.66
CA SER A 43 10.35 18.59 12.96
C SER A 43 10.99 18.10 11.66
N TYR A 44 10.17 17.84 10.64
CA TYR A 44 10.69 17.76 9.28
C TYR A 44 11.30 19.11 8.90
N ASN A 45 12.46 19.09 8.24
CA ASN A 45 13.02 20.31 7.65
C ASN A 45 12.10 20.74 6.49
N ASP A 46 11.61 21.98 6.52
CA ASP A 46 10.72 22.55 5.49
C ASP A 46 11.33 22.49 4.06
N ASP A 47 12.65 22.35 3.95
CA ASP A 47 13.45 22.37 2.71
C ASP A 47 13.34 21.10 1.85
N GLU A 48 12.71 20.02 2.36
CA GLU A 48 12.47 18.78 1.59
C GLU A 48 11.03 18.63 1.07
N THR A 49 10.19 19.65 1.22
CA THR A 49 8.78 19.60 0.83
C THR A 49 8.60 19.44 -0.68
N LEU A 50 7.96 18.33 -1.09
CA LEU A 50 7.50 18.15 -2.47
C LEU A 50 6.26 19.01 -2.74
N LYS A 51 6.28 19.77 -3.82
CA LYS A 51 5.09 20.44 -4.37
C LYS A 51 4.89 20.08 -5.83
N VAL A 52 3.72 19.54 -6.15
CA VAL A 52 3.31 19.21 -7.52
C VAL A 52 2.11 20.07 -7.92
N THR A 53 2.14 20.61 -9.13
CA THR A 53 1.09 21.47 -9.71
C THR A 53 1.01 21.24 -11.22
N THR A 54 -0.05 21.71 -11.87
CA THR A 54 -0.22 21.60 -13.33
C THR A 54 -0.22 22.98 -14.00
N GLU A 55 0.24 23.06 -15.25
CA GLU A 55 0.16 24.27 -16.09
C GLU A 55 -0.20 23.85 -17.52
N GLY A 56 -1.49 23.93 -17.87
CA GLY A 56 -2.00 23.30 -19.10
C GLY A 56 -1.84 21.77 -19.04
N ASP A 57 -1.25 21.21 -20.09
CA ASP A 57 -1.03 19.77 -20.23
C ASP A 57 0.26 19.28 -19.52
N ASP A 58 0.99 20.21 -18.89
CA ASP A 58 2.27 19.96 -18.24
C ASP A 58 2.14 19.75 -16.73
N LEU A 59 3.01 18.89 -16.19
CA LEU A 59 3.22 18.72 -14.76
C LEU A 59 4.45 19.53 -14.31
N ILE A 60 4.26 20.36 -13.29
CA ILE A 60 5.31 21.12 -12.63
C ILE A 60 5.62 20.47 -11.29
N VAL A 61 6.88 20.11 -11.10
CA VAL A 61 7.38 19.57 -9.82
C VAL A 61 8.44 20.48 -9.25
N VAL A 62 8.26 20.83 -7.98
CA VAL A 62 9.24 21.55 -7.16
C VAL A 62 9.66 20.66 -6.00
N TYR A 63 10.96 20.34 -5.94
CA TYR A 63 11.55 19.50 -4.90
C TYR A 63 12.97 20.00 -4.57
N LYS A 64 13.28 20.18 -3.28
CA LYS A 64 14.57 20.75 -2.80
C LYS A 64 14.99 22.01 -3.57
N ASN A 65 14.04 22.94 -3.74
CA ASN A 65 14.18 24.19 -4.51
C ASN A 65 14.53 24.06 -6.00
N LYS A 66 14.56 22.85 -6.58
CA LYS A 66 14.63 22.64 -8.03
C LYS A 66 13.22 22.62 -8.61
N LYS A 67 12.97 23.39 -9.68
CA LYS A 67 11.75 23.29 -10.50
C LYS A 67 12.05 22.49 -11.76
N GLU A 68 11.28 21.45 -12.00
CA GLU A 68 11.28 20.67 -13.24
C GLU A 68 9.88 20.70 -13.88
N ILE A 69 9.82 20.56 -15.20
CA ILE A 69 8.59 20.59 -15.98
C ILE A 69 8.57 19.33 -16.86
N TYR A 70 7.54 18.52 -16.69
CA TYR A 70 7.32 17.27 -17.40
C TYR A 70 6.15 17.48 -18.36
N LYS A 71 6.36 17.16 -19.63
CA LYS A 71 5.50 17.59 -20.74
C LYS A 71 4.40 16.57 -21.04
N ASN A 72 3.21 17.06 -21.39
CA ASN A 72 2.09 16.26 -21.90
C ASN A 72 1.75 15.06 -20.98
N LEU A 73 1.62 15.33 -19.68
CA LEU A 73 1.19 14.34 -18.68
C LEU A 73 -0.24 14.59 -18.19
N ILE A 74 -0.79 15.77 -18.41
CA ILE A 74 -2.16 16.10 -18.04
C ILE A 74 -2.99 16.05 -19.32
N VAL A 75 -3.90 15.08 -19.40
CA VAL A 75 -4.79 14.86 -20.55
C VAL A 75 -6.22 15.11 -20.10
N ASN A 76 -6.87 16.10 -20.70
CA ASN A 76 -8.25 16.49 -20.42
C ASN A 76 -9.01 16.69 -21.74
N GLU A 77 -9.37 15.56 -22.35
CA GLU A 77 -10.13 15.48 -23.60
C GLU A 77 -11.59 15.06 -23.32
N MET A 78 -12.42 14.94 -24.36
CA MET A 78 -13.83 14.53 -24.20
C MET A 78 -14.01 13.13 -23.60
N SER A 79 -13.00 12.27 -23.71
CA SER A 79 -13.03 10.84 -23.37
C SER A 79 -12.13 10.46 -22.20
N VAL A 80 -11.18 11.32 -21.82
CA VAL A 80 -10.12 11.07 -20.83
C VAL A 80 -9.90 12.31 -19.99
N SER A 81 -9.94 12.18 -18.67
CA SER A 81 -9.60 13.24 -17.71
C SER A 81 -8.46 12.82 -16.79
N THR A 82 -7.62 13.77 -16.38
CA THR A 82 -6.50 13.54 -15.45
C THR A 82 -6.69 14.27 -14.13
N GLU A 83 -6.66 13.53 -13.03
CA GLU A 83 -6.64 14.06 -11.67
C GLU A 83 -5.22 13.94 -11.07
N LEU A 84 -4.74 15.03 -10.47
CA LEU A 84 -3.50 15.07 -9.70
C LEU A 84 -3.81 14.88 -8.22
N ILE A 85 -3.31 13.78 -7.64
CA ILE A 85 -3.51 13.42 -6.23
C ILE A 85 -2.20 13.68 -5.48
N GLN A 86 -2.19 14.64 -4.56
CA GLN A 86 -1.00 14.92 -3.75
C GLN A 86 -0.94 13.94 -2.57
N ASN A 87 0.04 13.04 -2.59
CA ASN A 87 0.33 12.16 -1.46
C ASN A 87 1.27 12.86 -0.46
N ASN A 88 1.39 12.30 0.74
CA ASN A 88 2.21 12.86 1.81
C ASN A 88 3.70 12.99 1.40
N ASP A 89 4.30 14.10 1.84
CA ASP A 89 5.72 14.50 1.92
C ASP A 89 6.63 14.34 0.68
N ARG A 90 6.61 13.21 -0.02
CA ARG A 90 7.57 12.85 -1.10
C ARG A 90 6.98 12.13 -2.32
N GLY A 91 5.66 11.95 -2.40
CA GLY A 91 5.01 11.32 -3.54
C GLY A 91 3.76 12.04 -4.02
N PHE A 92 3.24 11.62 -5.18
CA PHE A 92 1.97 12.05 -5.75
C PHE A 92 1.46 10.95 -6.70
N SER A 93 0.21 11.05 -7.14
CA SER A 93 -0.34 10.16 -8.18
C SER A 93 -0.95 10.97 -9.32
N LEU A 94 -0.93 10.41 -10.52
CA LEU A 94 -1.81 10.83 -11.62
C LEU A 94 -2.86 9.74 -11.83
N LEU A 95 -4.14 10.11 -11.80
CA LEU A 95 -5.26 9.23 -12.08
C LEU A 95 -5.90 9.65 -13.39
N TYR A 96 -5.90 8.74 -14.37
CA TYR A 96 -6.54 8.93 -15.67
C TYR A 96 -7.85 8.14 -15.68
N ASP A 97 -8.97 8.80 -15.97
CA ASP A 97 -10.30 8.19 -16.05
C ASP A 97 -10.80 8.25 -17.51
N GLN A 98 -11.04 7.08 -18.11
CA GLN A 98 -11.44 6.90 -19.51
C GLN A 98 -12.88 6.37 -19.58
N ASN A 99 -13.77 7.15 -20.18
CA ASN A 99 -15.22 6.89 -20.18
C ASN A 99 -15.86 6.72 -21.58
N ALA A 100 -15.06 6.61 -22.65
CA ALA A 100 -15.56 6.56 -24.03
C ALA A 100 -16.08 5.18 -24.50
N SER A 101 -16.01 4.13 -23.68
CA SER A 101 -16.34 2.76 -24.07
C SER A 101 -17.33 2.11 -23.09
N SER A 102 -17.92 0.97 -23.49
CA SER A 102 -18.74 0.14 -22.59
C SER A 102 -17.98 -0.40 -21.38
N THR A 103 -16.66 -0.50 -21.49
CA THR A 103 -15.72 -0.76 -20.39
C THR A 103 -15.04 0.54 -20.01
N LYS A 104 -15.32 1.03 -18.81
CA LYS A 104 -14.66 2.21 -18.23
C LYS A 104 -13.30 1.80 -17.68
N ILE A 105 -12.32 2.69 -17.77
CA ILE A 105 -10.96 2.39 -17.32
C ILE A 105 -10.47 3.52 -16.42
N LYS A 106 -9.97 3.17 -15.24
CA LYS A 106 -9.18 4.07 -14.39
C LYS A 106 -7.74 3.53 -14.34
N GLU A 107 -6.77 4.37 -14.67
CA GLU A 107 -5.35 4.07 -14.52
C GLU A 107 -4.72 5.05 -13.52
N LYS A 108 -4.16 4.53 -12.43
CA LYS A 108 -3.44 5.33 -11.42
C LYS A 108 -1.95 5.06 -11.52
N TYR A 109 -1.15 6.10 -11.52
CA TYR A 109 0.30 6.03 -11.58
C TYR A 109 0.85 6.70 -10.32
N ASP A 110 1.53 5.93 -9.47
CA ASP A 110 2.06 6.40 -8.19
C ASP A 110 3.55 6.73 -8.32
N PHE A 111 3.91 7.96 -7.97
CA PHE A 111 5.23 8.52 -8.16
C PHE A 111 5.92 8.89 -6.85
N THR A 112 7.26 8.79 -6.85
CA THR A 112 8.13 9.31 -5.79
C THR A 112 9.16 10.29 -6.37
N CYS A 113 9.54 11.29 -5.60
CA CYS A 113 10.58 12.25 -5.99
C CYS A 113 11.95 11.85 -5.47
N SER A 114 12.94 11.97 -6.33
CA SER A 114 14.36 11.65 -6.08
C SER A 114 15.25 12.82 -6.48
N ASP A 115 16.55 12.74 -6.16
CA ASP A 115 17.52 13.76 -6.59
C ASP A 115 17.78 13.77 -8.11
N THR A 116 17.30 12.73 -8.83
CA THR A 116 17.38 12.55 -10.28
C THR A 116 16.02 12.74 -11.00
N GLY A 117 15.06 13.39 -10.34
CA GLY A 117 13.73 13.65 -10.87
C GLY A 117 12.66 12.69 -10.33
N ILE A 118 11.55 12.55 -11.05
CA ILE A 118 10.40 11.73 -10.66
C ILE A 118 10.60 10.27 -11.12
N LEU A 119 10.36 9.33 -10.22
CA LEU A 119 10.32 7.89 -10.51
C LEU A 119 8.89 7.36 -10.33
N LEU A 120 8.41 6.58 -11.29
CA LEU A 120 7.20 5.77 -11.15
C LEU A 120 7.51 4.60 -10.21
N MET A 121 6.65 4.36 -9.22
CA MET A 121 6.73 3.24 -8.27
C MET A 121 5.87 2.07 -8.74
N ASP A 122 4.61 2.37 -9.08
CA ASP A 122 3.64 1.39 -9.55
C ASP A 122 2.52 2.03 -10.38
N LYS A 123 1.89 1.19 -11.21
CA LYS A 123 0.70 1.48 -12.01
C LYS A 123 -0.43 0.56 -11.57
N GLU A 124 -1.58 1.12 -11.26
CA GLU A 124 -2.84 0.38 -11.07
C GLU A 124 -3.73 0.54 -12.31
N ILE A 125 -4.32 -0.55 -12.77
CA ILE A 125 -5.23 -0.62 -13.92
C ILE A 125 -6.54 -1.22 -13.43
N ILE A 126 -7.61 -0.43 -13.48
CA ILE A 126 -8.96 -0.82 -13.06
C ILE A 126 -9.87 -0.73 -14.28
N LYS A 127 -10.44 -1.86 -14.74
CA LYS A 127 -11.42 -1.89 -15.85
C LYS A 127 -12.76 -2.37 -15.33
N PHE A 128 -13.84 -1.65 -15.60
CA PHE A 128 -15.20 -2.01 -15.18
C PHE A 128 -16.18 -1.99 -16.36
N GLY A 129 -16.91 -3.08 -16.56
CA GLY A 129 -17.83 -3.25 -17.68
C GLY A 129 -18.79 -4.43 -17.49
N PRO A 130 -19.48 -4.88 -18.55
CA PRO A 130 -20.47 -5.96 -18.48
C PRO A 130 -19.93 -7.29 -17.93
N ASP A 131 -18.64 -7.56 -18.15
CA ASP A 131 -17.98 -8.79 -17.70
C ASP A 131 -17.60 -8.76 -16.20
N GLY A 132 -17.70 -7.59 -15.54
CA GLY A 132 -17.35 -7.38 -14.14
C GLY A 132 -16.26 -6.32 -13.96
N LEU A 133 -15.41 -6.51 -12.95
CA LEU A 133 -14.28 -5.64 -12.63
C LEU A 133 -12.96 -6.43 -12.77
N MET A 134 -11.98 -5.83 -13.44
CA MET A 134 -10.59 -6.32 -13.51
C MET A 134 -9.68 -5.32 -12.82
N MET A 135 -8.77 -5.80 -11.98
CA MET A 135 -7.80 -4.95 -11.28
C MET A 135 -6.40 -5.57 -11.27
N ASN A 136 -5.42 -4.80 -11.77
CA ASN A 136 -4.00 -5.15 -11.71
C ASN A 136 -3.22 -4.00 -11.05
N ARG A 137 -2.25 -4.31 -10.16
CA ARG A 137 -1.16 -3.38 -9.79
C ARG A 137 0.15 -3.95 -10.28
N LEU A 138 0.93 -3.14 -10.98
CA LEU A 138 2.27 -3.46 -11.47
C LEU A 138 3.27 -2.50 -10.84
N TYR A 139 4.20 -3.02 -10.04
CA TYR A 139 5.37 -2.24 -9.64
C TYR A 139 6.33 -2.06 -10.82
N VAL A 140 7.05 -0.94 -10.85
CA VAL A 140 7.99 -0.61 -11.93
C VAL A 140 9.31 -0.14 -11.33
N ASP A 141 10.42 -0.72 -11.79
CA ASP A 141 11.74 -0.37 -11.28
C ASP A 141 12.44 0.66 -12.16
N ASN A 142 12.97 1.71 -11.54
CA ASN A 142 13.82 2.75 -12.15
C ASN A 142 13.21 3.48 -13.36
N PHE A 143 11.88 3.48 -13.53
CA PHE A 143 11.22 4.22 -14.59
C PHE A 143 11.19 5.72 -14.25
N ASN A 144 12.14 6.45 -14.82
CA ASN A 144 12.25 7.90 -14.68
C ASN A 144 11.36 8.61 -15.71
N LEU A 145 10.60 9.61 -15.26
CA LEU A 145 9.63 10.34 -16.07
C LEU A 145 10.26 11.42 -16.97
N LEU A 146 11.58 11.63 -16.90
CA LEU A 146 12.29 12.63 -17.70
C LEU A 146 12.14 12.36 -19.21
N ASN A 147 11.61 13.34 -19.94
CA ASN A 147 11.25 13.23 -21.37
C ASN A 147 10.19 12.15 -21.68
N LYS A 148 9.32 11.82 -20.71
CA LYS A 148 8.19 10.90 -20.88
C LYS A 148 6.86 11.67 -20.92
N THR A 149 5.94 11.17 -21.73
CA THR A 149 4.57 11.70 -21.89
C THR A 149 3.53 10.69 -21.39
N TYR A 150 2.25 11.04 -21.50
CA TYR A 150 1.16 10.10 -21.25
C TYR A 150 1.23 8.83 -22.13
N GLU A 151 1.61 8.93 -23.41
CA GLU A 151 1.65 7.75 -24.29
C GLU A 151 2.71 6.71 -23.85
N ASP A 152 3.84 7.16 -23.30
CA ASP A 152 4.83 6.26 -22.69
C ASP A 152 4.24 5.45 -21.53
N LEU A 153 3.44 6.11 -20.68
CA LEU A 153 2.82 5.53 -19.48
C LEU A 153 1.74 4.48 -19.84
N GLN A 154 0.96 4.71 -20.90
CA GLN A 154 -0.08 3.78 -21.34
C GLN A 154 0.47 2.39 -21.66
N SER A 155 1.68 2.30 -22.23
CA SER A 155 2.32 1.02 -22.61
C SER A 155 2.66 0.11 -21.41
N ILE A 156 2.77 0.67 -20.21
CA ILE A 156 3.17 -0.05 -19.00
C ILE A 156 2.05 -1.03 -18.60
N GLY A 157 2.41 -2.30 -18.43
CA GLY A 157 1.49 -3.36 -18.05
C GLY A 157 0.55 -3.86 -19.15
N ALA A 158 0.78 -3.49 -20.42
CA ALA A 158 -0.05 -3.93 -21.55
C ALA A 158 -0.07 -5.46 -21.75
N GLU A 159 0.97 -6.17 -21.30
CA GLU A 159 1.09 -7.63 -21.37
C GLU A 159 0.43 -8.37 -20.18
N LEU A 160 -0.13 -7.64 -19.20
CA LEU A 160 -0.78 -8.26 -18.04
C LEU A 160 -2.15 -8.85 -18.42
N PRO A 161 -2.54 -9.99 -17.80
CA PRO A 161 -3.79 -10.64 -18.14
C PRO A 161 -5.00 -9.85 -17.64
N ASP A 162 -5.96 -9.60 -18.53
CA ASP A 162 -7.29 -9.10 -18.17
C ASP A 162 -8.11 -10.24 -17.54
N ARG A 163 -8.31 -10.20 -16.22
CA ARG A 163 -9.14 -11.13 -15.45
C ARG A 163 -10.30 -10.40 -14.78
N PHE A 164 -11.48 -10.48 -15.39
CA PHE A 164 -12.69 -9.87 -14.85
C PHE A 164 -13.34 -10.78 -13.80
N GLU A 165 -13.76 -10.18 -12.68
CA GLU A 165 -14.46 -10.83 -11.57
C GLU A 165 -15.81 -10.13 -11.31
N GLN A 166 -16.87 -10.92 -11.10
CA GLN A 166 -18.25 -10.42 -10.96
C GLN A 166 -18.73 -10.35 -9.50
N ASP A 167 -18.20 -11.21 -8.63
CA ASP A 167 -18.75 -11.40 -7.28
C ASP A 167 -17.96 -10.70 -6.17
N SER A 168 -16.67 -10.45 -6.37
CA SER A 168 -15.78 -9.94 -5.32
C SER A 168 -14.57 -9.24 -5.95
N PRO A 169 -14.27 -7.97 -5.64
CA PRO A 169 -13.10 -7.29 -6.19
C PRO A 169 -11.80 -7.86 -5.62
N SER A 170 -10.98 -8.47 -6.48
CA SER A 170 -9.58 -8.77 -6.17
C SER A 170 -8.63 -8.11 -7.16
N MET A 171 -7.48 -7.64 -6.65
CA MET A 171 -6.42 -7.02 -7.44
C MET A 171 -5.22 -7.94 -7.50
N SER A 172 -4.81 -8.32 -8.72
CA SER A 172 -3.59 -9.08 -8.94
C SER A 172 -2.38 -8.14 -8.86
N VAL A 173 -1.39 -8.48 -8.04
CA VAL A 173 -0.23 -7.61 -7.73
C VAL A 173 1.05 -8.25 -8.27
N TYR A 174 1.70 -7.53 -9.19
CA TYR A 174 2.85 -7.96 -9.96
C TYR A 174 4.10 -7.15 -9.59
N ASP A 175 5.25 -7.79 -9.58
CA ASP A 175 6.55 -7.09 -9.50
C ASP A 175 6.98 -6.52 -10.86
N SER A 176 8.11 -5.82 -10.87
CA SER A 176 8.73 -5.22 -12.06
C SER A 176 9.10 -6.21 -13.18
N GLU A 177 9.13 -7.51 -12.90
CA GLU A 177 9.36 -8.58 -13.88
C GLU A 177 8.03 -9.21 -14.39
N ASN A 178 6.89 -8.59 -14.07
CA ASN A 178 5.52 -9.08 -14.32
C ASN A 178 5.21 -10.41 -13.61
N ILE A 179 5.87 -10.73 -12.50
CA ILE A 179 5.60 -11.94 -11.72
C ILE A 179 4.50 -11.64 -10.70
N LEU A 180 3.38 -12.36 -10.80
CA LEU A 180 2.29 -12.30 -9.82
C LEU A 180 2.77 -12.80 -8.46
N PHE A 181 2.82 -11.92 -7.46
CA PHE A 181 3.29 -12.25 -6.12
C PHE A 181 2.25 -12.12 -5.01
N ALA A 182 1.15 -11.41 -5.26
CA ALA A 182 0.06 -11.29 -4.31
C ALA A 182 -1.30 -11.06 -4.97
N ILE A 183 -2.37 -11.28 -4.21
CA ILE A 183 -3.74 -10.87 -4.53
C ILE A 183 -4.24 -10.01 -3.36
N GLN A 184 -4.72 -8.79 -3.65
CA GLN A 184 -5.37 -7.92 -2.66
C GLN A 184 -6.89 -8.01 -2.78
N ASN A 185 -7.57 -8.45 -1.72
CA ASN A 185 -9.01 -8.70 -1.73
C ASN A 185 -9.75 -7.57 -1.01
N PHE A 186 -10.74 -6.97 -1.66
CA PHE A 186 -11.55 -5.89 -1.10
C PHE A 186 -12.91 -6.41 -0.64
N GLN A 187 -13.70 -5.58 0.04
CA GLN A 187 -14.98 -5.96 0.65
C GLN A 187 -16.18 -5.22 0.02
N ASN A 188 -15.92 -4.31 -0.90
CA ASN A 188 -16.90 -3.56 -1.68
C ASN A 188 -17.52 -4.47 -2.76
N SER A 189 -18.66 -4.08 -3.33
CA SER A 189 -19.07 -4.63 -4.62
C SER A 189 -18.13 -4.13 -5.74
N PRO A 190 -18.09 -4.79 -6.92
CA PRO A 190 -17.37 -4.30 -8.09
C PRO A 190 -17.72 -2.87 -8.51
N GLU A 191 -19.00 -2.51 -8.46
CA GLU A 191 -19.48 -1.18 -8.81
C GLU A 191 -19.11 -0.14 -7.74
N ASP A 192 -19.33 -0.45 -6.45
CA ASP A 192 -18.94 0.44 -5.34
C ASP A 192 -17.44 0.71 -5.34
N PHE A 193 -16.63 -0.32 -5.63
CA PHE A 193 -15.18 -0.18 -5.78
C PHE A 193 -14.85 0.81 -6.90
N PHE A 194 -15.36 0.59 -8.11
CA PHE A 194 -15.02 1.41 -9.27
C PHE A 194 -15.44 2.88 -9.08
N ILE A 195 -16.63 3.12 -8.51
CA ILE A 195 -17.12 4.47 -8.20
C ILE A 195 -16.23 5.15 -7.16
N SER A 196 -15.90 4.45 -6.06
CA SER A 196 -15.13 5.03 -4.94
C SER A 196 -13.63 5.13 -5.19
N TYR A 197 -13.09 4.44 -6.20
CA TYR A 197 -11.66 4.43 -6.51
C TYR A 197 -11.18 5.84 -6.92
N PRO A 198 -10.09 6.37 -6.31
CA PRO A 198 -9.05 5.65 -5.56
C PRO A 198 -9.24 5.62 -4.03
N ASP A 199 -10.27 6.28 -3.48
CA ASP A 199 -10.55 6.38 -2.03
C ASP A 199 -11.17 5.10 -1.44
N VAL A 200 -10.68 3.94 -1.86
CA VAL A 200 -11.10 2.62 -1.38
C VAL A 200 -10.34 2.20 -0.13
N LYS A 201 -11.04 1.56 0.81
CA LYS A 201 -10.39 1.01 2.00
C LYS A 201 -9.42 -0.11 1.60
N ASN A 202 -8.18 -0.04 2.10
CA ASN A 202 -7.16 -1.07 1.91
C ASN A 202 -7.72 -2.50 2.09
N GLY A 203 -7.65 -3.29 1.00
CA GLY A 203 -7.99 -4.71 1.00
C GLY A 203 -6.92 -5.58 1.67
N ASP A 204 -7.26 -6.84 1.95
CA ASP A 204 -6.34 -7.79 2.59
C ASP A 204 -5.42 -8.45 1.55
N LEU A 205 -4.12 -8.18 1.67
CA LEU A 205 -3.08 -8.65 0.75
C LEU A 205 -2.63 -10.08 1.11
N LYS A 206 -2.90 -11.04 0.23
CA LYS A 206 -2.40 -12.43 0.31
C LYS A 206 -1.18 -12.59 -0.57
N ILE A 207 -0.01 -12.79 0.04
CA ILE A 207 1.25 -12.95 -0.70
C ILE A 207 1.46 -14.44 -1.02
N SER A 208 1.54 -14.76 -2.31
CA SER A 208 1.82 -16.11 -2.83
C SER A 208 3.31 -16.32 -3.11
N ASN A 209 4.06 -15.27 -3.47
CA ASN A 209 5.50 -15.32 -3.69
C ASN A 209 6.24 -14.33 -2.77
N VAL A 210 6.69 -14.83 -1.62
CA VAL A 210 7.42 -14.04 -0.61
C VAL A 210 8.80 -13.56 -1.08
N GLU A 211 9.41 -14.21 -2.06
CA GLU A 211 10.72 -13.81 -2.58
C GLU A 211 10.59 -12.58 -3.48
N SER A 212 9.70 -12.64 -4.48
CA SER A 212 9.31 -11.50 -5.31
C SER A 212 8.86 -10.31 -4.46
N ALA A 213 7.92 -10.51 -3.52
CA ALA A 213 7.44 -9.46 -2.63
C ALA A 213 8.58 -8.77 -1.83
N ASN A 214 9.53 -9.57 -1.30
CA ASN A 214 10.68 -9.05 -0.55
C ASN A 214 11.69 -8.32 -1.42
N ASN A 215 11.88 -8.77 -2.67
CA ASN A 215 12.73 -8.10 -3.65
C ASN A 215 12.10 -6.78 -4.07
N GLN A 216 10.80 -6.75 -4.41
CA GLN A 216 10.09 -5.52 -4.76
C GLN A 216 10.12 -4.50 -3.62
N ALA A 217 9.96 -4.93 -2.37
CA ALA A 217 10.11 -4.05 -1.22
C ALA A 217 11.53 -3.47 -1.08
N PHE A 218 12.57 -4.23 -1.41
CA PHE A 218 13.94 -3.74 -1.47
C PHE A 218 14.15 -2.73 -2.61
N HIS A 219 13.55 -2.95 -3.78
CA HIS A 219 13.60 -1.98 -4.88
C HIS A 219 12.91 -0.66 -4.51
N LEU A 220 11.75 -0.70 -3.84
CA LEU A 220 11.09 0.50 -3.28
C LEU A 220 11.98 1.25 -2.27
N GLU A 221 12.73 0.55 -1.40
CA GLU A 221 13.69 1.19 -0.50
C GLU A 221 14.87 1.84 -1.26
N LYS A 222 15.27 1.28 -2.41
CA LYS A 222 16.35 1.82 -3.24
C LYS A 222 15.95 3.04 -4.05
N THR A 223 14.71 3.12 -4.54
CA THR A 223 14.16 4.32 -5.23
C THR A 223 13.76 5.45 -4.28
N GLY A 224 13.76 5.20 -2.96
CA GLY A 224 13.40 6.18 -1.94
C GLY A 224 11.93 6.13 -1.50
N ALA A 225 11.13 5.23 -2.08
CA ALA A 225 9.76 4.88 -1.71
C ALA A 225 9.71 4.11 -0.36
N ASN A 226 10.34 4.66 0.67
CA ASN A 226 10.54 4.02 1.97
C ASN A 226 9.22 3.69 2.67
N GLN A 227 8.18 4.50 2.50
CA GLN A 227 6.88 4.26 3.14
C GLN A 227 6.13 3.09 2.50
N GLN A 228 6.15 2.99 1.16
CA GLN A 228 5.60 1.86 0.41
C GLN A 228 6.39 0.57 0.72
N SER A 229 7.72 0.67 0.78
CA SER A 229 8.60 -0.43 1.21
C SER A 229 8.27 -0.91 2.62
N LYS A 230 8.13 0.01 3.60
CA LYS A 230 7.72 -0.29 4.98
C LYS A 230 6.40 -1.06 5.01
N ILE A 231 5.37 -0.56 4.34
CA ILE A 231 4.04 -1.19 4.27
C ILE A 231 4.16 -2.62 3.73
N LEU A 232 4.85 -2.84 2.61
CA LEU A 232 5.00 -4.17 2.02
C LEU A 232 5.81 -5.12 2.93
N LEU A 233 6.85 -4.64 3.61
CA LEU A 233 7.65 -5.44 4.56
C LEU A 233 6.88 -5.82 5.82
N GLU A 234 6.04 -4.92 6.34
CA GLU A 234 5.10 -5.23 7.42
C GLU A 234 4.09 -6.32 6.99
N GLN A 235 3.58 -6.25 5.75
CA GLN A 235 2.71 -7.29 5.19
C GLN A 235 3.40 -8.64 5.00
N ILE A 236 4.68 -8.64 4.58
CA ILE A 236 5.52 -9.84 4.46
C ILE A 236 5.75 -10.46 5.84
N ILE A 237 6.20 -9.68 6.82
CA ILE A 237 6.50 -10.19 8.18
C ILE A 237 5.24 -10.71 8.88
N ARG A 238 4.08 -10.08 8.64
CA ARG A 238 2.77 -10.53 9.15
C ARG A 238 2.37 -11.92 8.65
N GLN A 239 2.78 -12.30 7.43
CA GLN A 239 2.47 -13.59 6.81
C GLN A 239 3.62 -14.62 6.93
N PHE A 240 4.86 -14.16 7.00
CA PHE A 240 6.08 -14.97 7.00
C PHE A 240 7.05 -14.50 8.10
N PRO A 241 6.73 -14.72 9.40
CA PRO A 241 7.50 -14.20 10.54
C PRO A 241 8.91 -14.80 10.70
N ASP A 242 9.26 -15.81 9.90
CA ASP A 242 10.60 -16.40 9.82
C ASP A 242 11.43 -15.94 8.61
N ARG A 243 10.89 -15.03 7.76
CA ARG A 243 11.59 -14.45 6.61
C ARG A 243 12.67 -13.47 7.09
N ILE A 244 13.84 -14.02 7.44
CA ILE A 244 14.98 -13.29 8.01
C ILE A 244 15.27 -11.97 7.27
N VAL A 245 15.38 -12.01 5.94
CA VAL A 245 15.76 -10.85 5.12
C VAL A 245 14.76 -9.69 5.22
N ALA A 246 13.46 -9.98 5.42
CA ALA A 246 12.45 -8.94 5.55
C ALA A 246 12.65 -8.09 6.81
N TYR A 247 13.15 -8.69 7.91
CA TYR A 247 13.50 -7.93 9.12
C TYR A 247 14.70 -7.00 8.92
N LEU A 248 15.71 -7.43 8.15
CA LEU A 248 16.85 -6.57 7.81
C LEU A 248 16.41 -5.40 6.93
N ASN A 249 15.63 -5.69 5.88
CA ASN A 249 15.12 -4.67 4.97
C ASN A 249 14.21 -3.67 5.72
N LEU A 250 13.32 -4.15 6.60
CA LEU A 250 12.45 -3.26 7.37
C LEU A 250 13.24 -2.41 8.35
N ALA A 251 14.26 -2.96 9.02
CA ALA A 251 15.13 -2.18 9.89
C ALA A 251 15.92 -1.09 9.13
N ASP A 252 16.42 -1.41 7.93
CA ASP A 252 17.10 -0.44 7.05
C ASP A 252 16.14 0.68 6.58
N VAL A 253 14.90 0.35 6.26
CA VAL A 253 13.83 1.31 5.91
C VAL A 253 13.45 2.21 7.08
N LEU A 254 13.18 1.61 8.25
CA LEU A 254 12.85 2.34 9.48
C LEU A 254 13.97 3.31 9.86
N TRP A 255 15.23 2.89 9.72
CA TRP A 255 16.39 3.75 9.93
C TRP A 255 16.43 4.94 8.97
N LYS A 256 16.07 4.76 7.68
CA LYS A 256 16.00 5.87 6.71
C LYS A 256 14.92 6.89 7.04
N ILE A 257 13.78 6.45 7.56
CA ILE A 257 12.67 7.33 7.97
C ILE A 257 12.78 7.81 9.42
N GLN A 258 13.97 7.68 10.03
CA GLN A 258 14.31 8.14 11.39
C GLN A 258 13.52 7.45 12.53
N ASP A 259 12.84 6.34 12.24
CA ASP A 259 12.18 5.48 13.22
C ASP A 259 13.20 4.49 13.84
N HIS A 260 14.23 5.07 14.47
CA HIS A 260 15.40 4.34 14.95
C HIS A 260 15.07 3.33 16.06
N ASP A 261 14.06 3.61 16.89
CA ASP A 261 13.61 2.71 17.95
C ASP A 261 12.98 1.44 17.40
N GLN A 262 12.13 1.53 16.36
CA GLN A 262 11.62 0.34 15.68
C GLN A 262 12.73 -0.34 14.87
N ALA A 263 13.63 0.42 14.22
CA ALA A 263 14.77 -0.16 13.50
C ALA A 263 15.62 -1.06 14.41
N LYS A 264 15.93 -0.61 15.63
CA LYS A 264 16.62 -1.40 16.68
C LYS A 264 15.95 -2.75 16.93
N ILE A 265 14.63 -2.75 17.14
CA ILE A 265 13.83 -3.96 17.38
C ILE A 265 13.94 -4.94 16.20
N HIS A 266 13.81 -4.43 14.97
CA HIS A 266 13.87 -5.28 13.77
C HIS A 266 15.30 -5.79 13.47
N TYR A 267 16.37 -5.00 13.71
CA TYR A 267 17.75 -5.48 13.64
C TYR A 267 18.04 -6.59 14.68
N ALA A 268 17.59 -6.41 15.92
CA ALA A 268 17.76 -7.42 16.97
C ALA A 268 17.02 -8.73 16.61
N LYS A 269 15.81 -8.64 16.05
CA LYS A 269 15.04 -9.80 15.58
C LYS A 269 15.71 -10.48 14.37
N TYR A 270 16.25 -9.72 13.42
CA TYR A 270 17.06 -10.24 12.31
C TYR A 270 18.27 -11.04 12.83
N LEU A 271 19.06 -10.45 13.75
CA LEU A 271 20.24 -11.11 14.34
C LEU A 271 19.87 -12.36 15.14
N SER A 272 18.74 -12.33 15.85
CA SER A 272 18.18 -13.49 16.56
C SER A 272 17.82 -14.64 15.61
N LEU A 273 17.15 -14.34 14.48
CA LEU A 273 16.80 -15.33 13.46
C LEU A 273 18.03 -15.89 12.72
N MET A 274 19.03 -15.06 12.43
CA MET A 274 20.30 -15.50 11.85
C MET A 274 21.00 -16.53 12.75
N LYS A 275 20.99 -16.30 14.07
CA LYS A 275 21.53 -17.23 15.07
C LYS A 275 20.68 -18.51 15.18
N SER A 276 19.36 -18.40 15.38
CA SER A 276 18.50 -19.56 15.64
C SER A 276 18.38 -20.51 14.44
N GLN A 277 18.45 -19.98 13.21
CA GLN A 277 18.42 -20.80 11.99
C GLN A 277 19.82 -21.23 11.50
N ASN A 278 20.85 -21.12 12.36
CA ASN A 278 22.25 -21.50 12.07
C ASN A 278 22.78 -20.90 10.74
N LYS A 279 22.40 -19.66 10.42
CA LYS A 279 22.91 -18.96 9.23
C LYS A 279 24.34 -18.48 9.50
N ASN A 280 25.13 -18.31 8.43
CA ASN A 280 26.48 -17.78 8.57
C ASN A 280 26.45 -16.33 9.09
N LEU A 281 26.87 -16.13 10.34
CA LEU A 281 26.92 -14.83 10.99
C LEU A 281 27.94 -13.87 10.34
N SER A 282 28.92 -14.37 9.60
CA SER A 282 29.84 -13.51 8.82
C SER A 282 29.15 -12.78 7.66
N LYS A 283 27.88 -13.08 7.37
CA LYS A 283 27.04 -12.36 6.41
C LYS A 283 26.15 -11.28 7.07
N VAL A 284 26.17 -11.16 8.40
CA VAL A 284 25.49 -10.06 9.10
C VAL A 284 26.23 -8.74 8.77
N PRO A 285 25.57 -7.74 8.18
CA PRO A 285 26.22 -6.45 7.92
C PRO A 285 26.62 -5.75 9.23
N GLN A 286 27.79 -5.12 9.27
CA GLN A 286 28.31 -4.46 10.49
C GLN A 286 27.30 -3.48 11.10
N ARG A 287 26.61 -2.69 10.25
CA ARG A 287 25.53 -1.77 10.64
C ARG A 287 24.44 -2.38 11.52
N VAL A 288 24.23 -3.70 11.50
CA VAL A 288 23.25 -4.38 12.35
C VAL A 288 23.71 -4.34 13.81
N TYR A 289 24.99 -4.57 14.07
CA TYR A 289 25.55 -4.48 15.42
C TYR A 289 25.58 -3.02 15.89
N ASP A 290 26.16 -2.14 15.07
CA ASP A 290 26.33 -0.70 15.37
C ASP A 290 25.01 0.03 15.68
N ARG A 291 23.88 -0.49 15.17
CA ARG A 291 22.55 0.12 15.31
C ARG A 291 21.65 -0.56 16.35
N ILE A 292 22.08 -1.67 16.96
CA ILE A 292 21.35 -2.31 18.08
C ILE A 292 21.73 -1.64 19.41
N GLU A 293 22.98 -1.19 19.55
CA GLU A 293 23.48 -0.41 20.69
C GLU A 293 22.75 0.94 20.83
#